data_AF-A0A5N5P5W2-F1
#
_entry.id   AF-A0A5N5P5W2-F1
#
_cell.length_a   1.000
_cell.length_b   1.000
_cell.length_c   1.000
_cell.angle_alpha   90.00
_cell.angle_beta   90.00
_cell.angle_gamma   90.00
#
_symmetry.space_group_name_H-M   'P 1'
#
loop_
_entity.id
_entity.type
_entity.pdbx_description
1 polymer ?
#
loop_
_entity_poly.entity_id
_entity_poly.type
_entity_poly.pdbx_seq_one_letter_code
_entity_poly.pdbx_strand_id
1 'polypeptide(L)'
;MSLTSVKMTEEVWLTCLTHALSTETEEIVGLLLGDIEYAKDGNVTALIWGASPQSRSDRRKDRVETKPEQLAAASAQAEISFTVLV
;
A
#
# COMPACT_ATOMS: atom_id res chain seq x y z
N MET A 1 13.57 -5.98 -13.05
CA MET A 1 13.70 -4.56 -13.43
C MET A 1 13.37 -3.72 -12.21
N SER A 2 14.14 -2.67 -11.97
CA SER A 2 13.92 -1.74 -10.85
C SER A 2 12.84 -0.73 -11.19
N LEU A 3 12.07 -0.29 -10.20
CA LEU A 3 11.11 0.79 -10.36
C LEU A 3 11.84 2.11 -10.62
N THR A 4 11.36 2.91 -11.58
CA THR A 4 11.95 4.23 -11.89
C THR A 4 11.27 5.34 -11.11
N SER A 5 9.94 5.26 -10.93
CA SER A 5 9.20 6.27 -10.17
C SER A 5 7.94 5.70 -9.51
N VAL A 6 7.50 6.36 -8.43
CA VAL A 6 6.22 6.09 -7.76
C VAL A 6 5.37 7.34 -7.87
N LYS A 7 4.12 7.19 -8.32
CA LYS A 7 3.10 8.23 -8.29
C LYS A 7 1.97 7.75 -7.37
N MET A 8 1.52 8.61 -6.47
CA MET A 8 0.39 8.30 -5.60
C MET A 8 -0.64 9.43 -5.67
N THR A 9 -1.91 9.09 -5.48
CA THR A 9 -2.98 10.07 -5.35
C THR A 9 -2.92 10.80 -4.01
N GLU A 10 -3.50 11.99 -3.93
CA GLU A 10 -3.56 12.77 -2.69
C GLU A 10 -4.34 12.04 -1.58
N GLU A 11 -5.38 11.29 -1.95
CA GLU A 11 -6.16 10.48 -1.01
C GLU A 11 -5.32 9.39 -0.34
N VAL A 12 -4.46 8.72 -1.11
CA VAL A 12 -3.51 7.73 -0.59
C VAL A 12 -2.53 8.40 0.37
N TRP A 13 -1.98 9.55 -0.01
CA TRP A 13 -1.06 10.31 0.83
C TRP A 13 -1.71 10.69 2.17
N LEU A 14 -2.92 11.25 2.14
CA LEU A 14 -3.65 11.64 3.35
C LEU A 14 -3.98 10.44 4.25
N THR A 15 -4.34 9.30 3.64
CA THR A 15 -4.60 8.05 4.38
C THR A 15 -3.35 7.56 5.08
N CYS A 16 -2.21 7.53 4.37
CA CYS A 16 -0.93 7.14 4.95
C CYS A 16 -0.50 8.08 6.08
N LEU A 17 -0.66 9.40 5.91
CA LEU A 17 -0.31 10.38 6.92
C LEU A 17 -1.19 10.26 8.17
N THR A 18 -2.51 10.09 7.98
CA THR A 18 -3.46 9.90 9.09
C THR A 18 -3.14 8.62 9.86
N HIS A 19 -2.82 7.54 9.15
CA HIS A 19 -2.40 6.29 9.76
C HIS A 19 -1.10 6.48 10.55
N ALA A 20 -0.09 7.13 9.96
CA ALA A 20 1.20 7.45 10.57
C ALA A 20 1.06 8.22 11.89
N LEU A 21 0.09 9.14 11.97
CA LEU A 21 -0.15 9.98 13.14
C LEU A 21 -1.16 9.38 14.13
N SER A 22 -1.71 8.20 13.85
CA SER A 22 -2.70 7.55 14.74
C SER A 22 -2.10 7.07 16.06
N THR A 23 -0.79 6.82 16.09
CA THR A 23 -0.07 6.39 17.30
C THR A 23 1.37 6.88 17.24
N GLU A 24 1.88 7.33 18.39
CA GLU A 24 3.29 7.70 18.58
C GLU A 24 4.10 6.59 19.26
N THR A 25 3.43 5.57 19.80
CA THR A 25 4.05 4.59 20.72
C THR A 25 4.50 3.31 20.04
N GLU A 26 3.96 3.01 18.85
CA GLU A 26 4.21 1.78 18.12
C GLU A 26 4.38 2.07 16.64
N GLU A 27 5.27 1.34 15.97
CA GLU A 27 5.34 1.37 14.52
C GLU A 27 4.08 0.76 13.95
N ILE A 28 3.60 1.30 12.83
CA ILE A 28 2.41 0.83 12.13
C ILE A 28 2.78 0.20 10.80
N VAL A 29 1.85 -0.54 10.20
CA VAL A 29 2.02 -1.15 8.89
C VAL A 29 0.79 -0.92 8.02
N GLY A 30 1.00 -0.86 6.72
CA GLY A 30 -0.05 -0.71 5.72
C GLY A 30 0.42 -1.26 4.39
N LEU A 31 -0.53 -1.65 3.55
CA LEU A 31 -0.28 -2.10 2.19
C LEU A 31 -0.77 -1.05 1.21
N LEU A 32 -0.05 -0.86 0.12
CA LEU A 32 -0.43 0.04 -0.96
C LEU A 32 -1.01 -0.78 -2.12
N LEU A 33 -2.09 -0.28 -2.69
CA LEU A 33 -2.79 -0.86 -3.83
C LEU A 33 -2.54 0.03 -5.04
N GLY A 34 -2.12 -0.58 -6.13
CA GLY A 34 -1.66 0.15 -7.30
C GLY A 34 -1.34 -0.73 -8.48
N ASP A 35 -1.13 -0.09 -9.61
CA ASP A 35 -0.77 -0.70 -10.88
C ASP A 35 0.65 -0.32 -11.29
N ILE A 36 1.21 -1.11 -12.21
CA ILE A 36 2.53 -0.85 -12.77
C ILE A 36 2.37 -0.46 -14.23
N GLU A 37 2.70 0.78 -14.56
CA GLU A 37 2.76 1.27 -15.93
C GLU A 37 4.16 1.12 -16.50
N TYR A 38 4.22 0.55 -17.69
CA TYR A 38 5.44 0.40 -18.48
C TYR A 38 5.44 1.45 -19.60
N ALA A 39 6.29 2.46 -19.47
CA ALA A 39 6.49 3.43 -20.53
C ALA A 39 7.28 2.80 -21.69
N LYS A 40 7.02 3.28 -22.91
CA LYS A 40 7.74 2.85 -24.12
C LYS A 40 9.25 3.11 -24.03
N ASP A 41 9.65 4.07 -23.19
CA ASP A 41 11.06 4.44 -22.94
C ASP A 41 11.78 3.48 -21.97
N GLY A 42 11.11 2.41 -21.52
CA GLY A 42 11.65 1.45 -20.55
C GLY A 42 11.51 1.88 -19.08
N ASN A 43 10.91 3.04 -18.82
CA ASN A 43 10.62 3.49 -17.46
C ASN A 43 9.45 2.71 -16.86
N VAL A 44 9.63 2.26 -15.62
CA VAL A 44 8.60 1.53 -14.86
C VAL A 44 8.08 2.46 -13.77
N THR A 45 6.79 2.77 -13.81
CA THR A 45 6.14 3.66 -12.85
C THR A 45 5.07 2.90 -12.06
N ALA A 46 5.13 2.95 -10.73
CA ALA A 46 4.03 2.45 -9.89
C ALA A 46 3.01 3.56 -9.69
N LEU A 47 1.75 3.31 -10.04
CA LEU A 47 0.62 4.18 -9.72
C LEU A 47 -0.15 3.62 -8.55
N ILE A 48 -0.07 4.31 -7.43
CA ILE A 48 -0.75 3.94 -6.20
C ILE A 48 -2.07 4.69 -6.12
N TRP A 49 -3.17 3.95 -6.19
CA TRP A 49 -4.52 4.48 -6.13
C TRP A 49 -5.23 4.15 -4.81
N GLY A 50 -4.70 3.21 -4.02
CA GLY A 50 -5.29 2.82 -2.74
C GLY A 50 -4.26 2.57 -1.65
N ALA A 51 -4.69 2.74 -0.40
CA ALA A 51 -3.95 2.34 0.79
C ALA A 51 -4.85 1.50 1.70
N SER A 52 -4.30 0.44 2.27
CA SER A 52 -4.99 -0.46 3.19
C SER A 52 -4.20 -0.51 4.50
N PRO A 53 -4.57 0.30 5.51
CA PRO A 53 -3.99 0.22 6.84
C PRO A 53 -4.11 -1.21 7.41
N GLN A 54 -3.02 -1.74 7.95
CA GLN A 54 -2.98 -3.11 8.47
C GLN A 54 -2.73 -3.10 9.97
N SER A 55 -3.50 -3.90 10.71
CA SER A 55 -3.28 -4.10 12.13
C SER A 55 -2.05 -4.99 12.35
N ARG A 56 -1.12 -4.56 13.19
CA ARG A 56 0.04 -5.39 13.54
C ARG A 56 -0.37 -6.60 14.37
N SER A 57 0.17 -7.75 14.00
CA SER A 57 -0.01 -8.99 14.74
C SER A 57 1.12 -9.30 15.72
N ASP A 58 2.33 -8.80 15.45
CA ASP A 58 3.45 -8.75 16.38
C ASP A 58 3.86 -7.28 16.57
N ARG A 59 3.97 -6.84 17.83
CA ARG A 59 4.32 -5.48 18.26
C ARG A 59 5.76 -5.35 18.74
N ARG A 60 6.59 -6.39 18.58
CA ARG A 60 8.02 -6.29 18.87
C ARG A 60 8.66 -5.18 18.03
N LYS A 61 9.50 -4.37 18.67
CA LYS A 61 10.22 -3.28 18.04
C LYS A 61 11.00 -3.79 16.81
N ASP A 62 10.98 -3.03 15.72
CA ASP A 62 11.67 -3.30 14.45
C ASP A 62 11.18 -4.55 13.68
N ARG A 63 10.19 -5.29 14.22
CA ARG A 63 9.59 -6.46 13.54
C ARG A 63 8.24 -6.11 12.93
N VAL A 64 8.29 -5.50 11.74
CA VAL A 64 7.10 -5.12 10.97
C VAL A 64 6.89 -6.10 9.81
N GLU A 65 6.24 -7.22 10.10
CA GLU A 65 5.94 -8.26 9.11
C GLU A 65 4.46 -8.26 8.73
N THR A 66 4.18 -8.50 7.45
CA THR A 66 2.82 -8.73 6.94
C THR A 66 2.58 -10.23 6.82
N LYS A 67 1.51 -10.71 7.44
CA LYS A 67 1.16 -12.13 7.37
C LYS A 67 0.58 -12.51 6.00
N PRO A 68 0.71 -13.78 5.57
CA PRO A 68 0.09 -14.26 4.34
C PRO A 68 -1.42 -14.01 4.26
N GLU A 69 -2.13 -14.09 5.40
CA GLU A 69 -3.58 -13.86 5.43
C GLU A 69 -3.92 -12.38 5.19
N GLN A 70 -3.07 -11.46 5.65
CA GLN A 70 -3.22 -10.02 5.42
C GLN A 70 -2.96 -9.67 3.96
N LEU A 71 -1.97 -10.32 3.35
CA LEU A 71 -1.71 -10.20 1.92
C LEU A 71 -2.92 -10.69 1.11
N ALA A 72 -3.45 -11.87 1.43
CA ALA A 72 -4.61 -12.42 0.73
C ALA A 72 -5.86 -11.52 0.87
N ALA A 73 -6.12 -10.98 2.06
CA ALA A 73 -7.22 -10.05 2.28
C ALA A 73 -7.05 -8.74 1.49
N ALA A 74 -5.83 -8.19 1.44
CA ALA A 74 -5.54 -7.00 0.65
C ALA A 74 -5.64 -7.25 -0.85
N SER A 75 -5.24 -8.43 -1.34
CA SER A 75 -5.46 -8.83 -2.73
C SER A 75 -6.95 -8.90 -3.08
N ALA A 76 -7.77 -9.49 -2.22
CA ALA A 76 -9.23 -9.52 -2.43
C ALA A 76 -9.83 -8.10 -2.43
N GLN A 77 -9.35 -7.22 -1.55
CA GLN A 77 -9.75 -5.80 -1.54
C GLN A 77 -9.38 -5.12 -2.87
N ALA A 78 -8.18 -5.37 -3.40
CA ALA A 78 -7.74 -4.78 -4.65
C ALA A 78 -8.63 -5.18 -5.84
N GLU A 79 -9.02 -6.46 -5.92
CA GLU A 79 -9.92 -6.98 -6.96
C GLU A 79 -11.32 -6.33 -6.90
N ILE A 80 -11.85 -6.13 -5.69
CA ILE A 80 -13.15 -5.45 -5.49
C ILE A 80 -13.07 -3.99 -5.94
N SER A 81 -12.03 -3.26 -5.51
CA SER A 81 -11.84 -1.86 -5.90
C SER A 81 -11.66 -1.68 -7.40
N PHE A 82 -10.99 -2.63 -8.07
CA PHE A 82 -10.87 -2.64 -9.52
C PHE A 82 -12.22 -2.82 -10.22
N THR A 83 -13.11 -3.65 -9.68
CA THR A 83 -14.45 -3.92 -10.25
C THR A 83 -15.40 -2.73 -10.11
N VAL A 84 -15.20 -1.84 -9.13
CA VAL A 84 -16.04 -0.65 -8.93
C VAL A 84 -15.62 0.53 -9.83
N LEU A 85 -14.39 0.51 -10.36
CA LEU A 85 -13.83 1.55 -11.22
C LEU A 85 -14.01 1.29 -12.74
N VAL A 86 -14.48 0.10 -13.13
CA VAL A 86 -14.76 -0.30 -14.54
C VAL A 86 -16.26 -0.46 -14.76
#